data_AF-A0AAR2KSZ3-F1
#
_entry.id   AF-A0AAR2KSZ3-F1
#
_cell.length_a   1.000
_cell.length_b   1.000
_cell.length_c   1.000
_cell.angle_alpha   90.00
_cell.angle_beta   90.00
_cell.angle_gamma   90.00
#
_symmetry.space_group_name_H-M   'P 1'
#
loop_
_entity.id
_entity.type
_entity.pdbx_description
1 polymer ?
#
loop_
_entity_poly.entity_id
_entity_poly.type
_entity_poly.pdbx_seq_one_letter_code
_entity_poly.pdbx_strand_id
1 'polypeptide(L)'
;MPIATGPLPPGWEQRVDQSGRLYFVDHVEKRTTWERPEPLPPGWERRVDPSSRVYFVDHITRTTTWQRPTMETVRNYEQWQHQRSQLEGAMHQFNRRFLLGVRTEFDPLGPLPLGWEKRTDANGRVYFVHHPTRSTQWEDPRTQGLLNEKPLPEGWEMRFTVDGIPYFVDHNRRTTTYIDPRTGKSSLEWFFLLSHEVLNPMYCLFEYAGKDNYCLQINPASYINPDHLKYFKFIGRFIAMALFHGKFIDTGFSLPFYKRILNKPLALKDLESIDPEFYNSLIWIKENNIEECGLEMFFSVDKDILGEITTHDLKPDGGNIQVTEENKEEYIRLVAEWRLLRGVEEQTQAFFEGFNEVLPQQYLQYFDAKELEVLLCGMQEIDLADWQRNTIYRHYARTSKQIIWFWQLVKEMDNEKRMRLLQFVTGTCRLPVGGFADLMGSNGPQKFCIEKTGKENWLPRSHTCFNRLDLPPYKSYEQLKEKLLFAIEETEGFGQE
;
A
#
# COMPACT_ATOMS: atom_id res chain seq x y z
N MET A 1 34.61 22.46 12.77
CA MET A 1 33.18 22.81 12.89
C MET A 1 33.03 23.74 14.08
N PRO A 2 32.35 24.91 13.98
CA PRO A 2 32.08 25.72 15.15
C PRO A 2 31.13 24.93 16.07
N ILE A 3 31.47 24.81 17.34
CA ILE A 3 30.60 24.23 18.36
C ILE A 3 29.33 25.09 18.38
N ALA A 4 28.16 24.51 18.11
CA ALA A 4 26.90 25.24 18.16
C ALA A 4 26.68 25.76 19.59
N THR A 5 26.73 27.08 19.80
CA THR A 5 26.69 27.77 21.11
C THR A 5 25.30 28.25 21.51
N GLY A 6 24.22 27.75 20.90
CA GLY A 6 22.86 28.15 21.24
C GLY A 6 22.44 27.76 22.69
N PRO A 7 21.27 28.19 23.17
CA PRO A 7 20.64 27.61 24.35
C PRO A 7 20.18 26.16 24.07
N LEU A 8 20.18 25.31 25.10
CA LEU A 8 19.62 23.96 25.00
C LEU A 8 18.09 24.00 25.11
N PRO A 9 17.37 23.03 24.53
CA PRO A 9 15.93 22.91 24.71
C PRO A 9 15.56 22.75 26.20
N PRO A 10 14.36 23.19 26.62
CA PRO A 10 13.91 23.05 28.00
C PRO A 10 14.00 21.60 28.50
N GLY A 11 14.60 21.39 29.68
CA GLY A 11 14.77 20.07 30.30
C GLY A 11 16.08 19.34 29.96
N TRP A 12 16.91 19.90 29.08
CA TRP A 12 18.21 19.35 28.71
C TRP A 12 19.36 20.03 29.45
N GLU A 13 20.32 19.22 29.92
CA GLU A 13 21.56 19.67 30.58
C GLU A 13 22.78 19.17 29.79
N GLN A 14 23.80 20.00 29.60
CA GLN A 14 25.09 19.59 29.06
C GLN A 14 26.00 19.11 30.18
N ARG A 15 26.63 17.94 30.01
CA ARG A 15 27.62 17.37 30.92
C ARG A 15 28.87 16.90 30.17
N VAL A 16 29.93 16.62 30.92
CA VAL A 16 31.22 16.12 30.40
C VAL A 16 31.53 14.82 31.13
N ASP A 17 31.91 13.78 30.39
CA ASP A 17 32.29 12.49 30.98
C ASP A 17 33.71 12.50 31.57
N GLN A 18 34.14 11.38 32.14
CA GLN A 18 35.49 11.24 32.73
C GLN A 18 36.62 11.32 31.70
N SER A 19 36.33 11.13 30.42
CA SER A 19 37.28 11.22 29.30
C SER A 19 37.36 12.63 28.69
N GLY A 20 36.54 13.58 29.17
CA GLY A 20 36.46 14.93 28.63
C GLY A 20 35.48 15.08 27.45
N ARG A 21 34.70 14.04 27.13
CA ARG A 21 33.71 14.05 26.04
C ARG A 21 32.39 14.63 26.51
N LEU A 22 31.82 15.53 25.70
CA LEU A 22 30.52 16.15 25.95
C LEU A 22 29.36 15.18 25.72
N TYR A 23 28.41 15.17 26.64
CA TYR A 23 27.13 14.46 26.51
C TYR A 23 25.99 15.32 27.07
N PHE A 24 24.75 15.02 26.69
CA PHE A 24 23.56 15.77 27.05
C PHE A 24 22.60 14.87 27.83
N VAL A 25 22.04 15.39 28.92
CA VAL A 25 21.10 14.69 29.79
C VAL A 25 19.71 15.27 29.61
N ASP A 26 18.75 14.44 29.21
CA ASP A 26 17.33 14.78 29.26
C ASP A 26 16.80 14.45 30.66
N HIS A 27 16.57 15.47 31.47
CA HIS A 27 16.06 15.29 32.83
C HIS A 27 14.62 14.81 32.88
N VAL A 28 13.91 14.83 31.76
CA VAL A 28 12.52 14.43 31.72
C VAL A 28 12.34 13.03 31.16
N GLU A 29 12.98 12.71 30.04
CA GLU A 29 12.98 11.34 29.49
C GLU A 29 13.98 10.42 30.21
N LYS A 30 14.76 10.97 31.16
CA LYS A 30 15.77 10.25 31.94
C LYS A 30 16.77 9.51 31.06
N ARG A 31 17.14 10.12 29.93
CA ARG A 31 18.12 9.57 28.97
C ARG A 31 19.32 10.47 28.81
N THR A 32 20.38 9.91 28.23
CA THR A 32 21.58 10.64 27.86
C THR A 32 21.90 10.42 26.39
N THR A 33 22.40 11.44 25.70
CA THR A 33 22.89 11.31 24.31
C THR A 33 24.20 12.06 24.12
N TRP A 34 24.99 11.65 23.15
CA TRP A 34 26.21 12.33 22.74
C TRP A 34 25.95 13.48 21.77
N GLU A 35 24.74 13.53 21.20
CA GLU A 35 24.33 14.55 20.23
C GLU A 35 23.59 15.70 20.89
N ARG A 36 23.85 16.92 20.42
CA ARG A 36 23.21 18.12 20.97
C ARG A 36 21.71 18.11 20.60
N PRO A 37 20.79 18.16 21.57
CA PRO A 37 19.36 18.17 21.31
C PRO A 37 18.93 19.44 20.57
N GLU A 38 18.27 19.28 19.42
CA GLU A 38 17.73 20.39 18.63
C GLU A 38 16.47 21.00 19.27
N PRO A 39 16.11 22.27 19.06
CA PRO A 39 14.81 22.80 19.48
C PRO A 39 13.65 22.13 18.71
N LEU A 40 12.44 22.18 19.28
CA LEU A 40 11.23 21.74 18.54
C LEU A 40 10.95 22.68 17.36
N PRO A 41 10.36 22.19 16.25
CA PRO A 41 9.94 23.04 15.15
C PRO A 41 8.94 24.13 15.58
N PRO A 42 8.83 25.26 14.86
CA PRO A 42 7.88 26.31 15.18
C PRO A 42 6.44 25.79 15.29
N GLY A 43 5.69 26.27 16.28
CA GLY A 43 4.30 25.84 16.53
C GLY A 43 4.16 24.60 17.41
N TRP A 44 5.22 23.82 17.58
CA TRP A 44 5.19 22.61 18.39
C TRP A 44 5.49 22.87 19.86
N GLU A 45 4.66 22.29 20.72
CA GLU A 45 4.81 22.29 22.17
C GLU A 45 4.87 20.86 22.67
N ARG A 46 5.78 20.61 23.62
CA ARG A 46 5.81 19.36 24.38
C ARG A 46 4.82 19.42 25.54
N ARG A 47 4.02 18.37 25.70
CA ARG A 47 3.06 18.19 26.80
C ARG A 47 3.24 16.85 27.47
N VAL A 48 2.58 16.71 28.62
CA VAL A 48 2.56 15.48 29.42
C VAL A 48 1.11 15.14 29.71
N ASP A 49 0.74 13.89 29.48
CA ASP A 49 -0.62 13.41 29.73
C ASP A 49 -0.83 13.07 31.23
N PRO A 50 -2.06 12.74 31.66
CA PRO A 50 -2.32 12.34 33.05
C PRO A 50 -1.55 11.11 33.53
N SER A 51 -1.03 10.29 32.61
CA SER A 51 -0.22 9.10 32.91
C SER A 51 1.29 9.41 32.93
N SER A 52 1.66 10.70 32.94
CA SER A 52 3.06 11.18 32.88
C SER A 52 3.80 10.83 31.59
N ARG A 53 3.09 10.49 30.51
CA ARG A 53 3.67 10.20 29.20
C ARG A 53 3.84 11.49 28.41
N VAL A 54 4.98 11.64 27.74
CA VAL A 54 5.28 12.81 26.91
C VAL A 54 4.60 12.67 25.55
N TYR A 55 3.99 13.75 25.07
CA TYR A 55 3.48 13.86 23.71
C TYR A 55 3.68 15.28 23.18
N PHE A 56 3.48 15.49 21.89
CA PHE A 56 3.75 16.77 21.23
C PHE A 56 2.48 17.28 20.55
N VAL A 57 2.28 18.60 20.60
CA VAL A 57 1.11 19.29 20.07
C VAL A 57 1.57 20.42 19.16
N ASP A 58 1.07 20.43 17.93
CA ASP A 58 1.19 21.57 17.04
C ASP A 58 -0.01 22.52 17.24
N HIS A 59 0.27 23.75 17.65
CA HIS A 59 -0.75 24.78 17.86
C HIS A 59 -1.30 25.38 16.56
N ILE A 60 -0.57 25.23 15.46
CA ILE A 60 -0.94 25.76 14.14
C ILE A 60 -1.95 24.81 13.50
N THR A 61 -1.59 23.54 13.32
CA THR A 61 -2.46 22.55 12.67
C THR A 61 -3.40 21.82 13.63
N ARG A 62 -3.28 22.05 14.95
CA ARG A 62 -4.02 21.34 16.02
C ARG A 62 -3.78 19.83 16.02
N THR A 63 -2.66 19.40 15.47
CA THR A 63 -2.29 17.99 15.39
C THR A 63 -1.44 17.58 16.59
N THR A 64 -1.52 16.31 16.98
CA THR A 64 -0.74 15.75 18.08
C THR A 64 0.00 14.51 17.61
N THR A 65 1.20 14.27 18.15
CA THR A 65 1.93 13.02 17.93
C THR A 65 2.66 12.59 19.20
N TRP A 66 2.93 11.29 19.31
CA TRP A 66 3.78 10.73 20.36
C TRP A 66 5.27 10.83 20.02
N GLN A 67 5.61 10.95 18.73
CA GLN A 67 6.98 11.10 18.30
C GLN A 67 7.43 12.55 18.40
N ARG A 68 8.66 12.76 18.86
CA ARG A 68 9.27 14.09 18.88
C ARG A 68 9.38 14.62 17.44
N PRO A 69 8.71 15.74 17.09
CA PRO A 69 8.74 16.28 15.74
C PRO A 69 10.11 16.86 15.43
N THR A 70 10.61 16.57 14.24
CA THR A 70 11.79 17.19 13.63
C THR A 70 11.37 18.03 12.43
N MET A 71 12.28 18.86 11.90
CA MET A 71 12.01 19.59 10.65
C MET A 71 11.69 18.65 9.47
N GLU A 72 12.25 17.44 9.48
CA GLU A 72 11.98 16.41 8.47
C GLU A 72 10.57 15.82 8.62
N THR A 73 10.17 15.41 9.84
CA THR A 73 8.83 14.84 10.05
C THR A 73 7.72 15.85 9.77
N VAL A 74 7.95 17.13 10.08
CA VAL A 74 7.01 18.22 9.73
C VAL A 74 6.88 18.36 8.22
N ARG A 75 7.99 18.36 7.48
CA ARG A 75 7.98 18.41 6.01
C ARG A 75 7.22 17.23 5.40
N ASN A 76 7.45 16.02 5.91
CA ASN A 76 6.76 14.81 5.44
C ASN A 76 5.24 14.91 5.68
N TYR A 77 4.83 15.46 6.82
CA TYR A 77 3.42 15.69 7.13
C TYR A 77 2.78 16.77 6.26
N GLU A 78 3.47 17.87 5.99
CA GLU A 78 3.00 18.92 5.06
C GLU A 78 2.80 18.35 3.64
N GLN A 79 3.73 17.52 3.17
CA GLN A 79 3.60 16.83 1.88
C GLN A 79 2.38 15.89 1.86
N TRP A 80 2.18 15.10 2.92
CA TRP A 80 1.01 14.24 3.06
C TRP A 80 -0.30 15.05 3.09
N GLN A 81 -0.34 16.18 3.80
CA GLN A 81 -1.49 17.08 3.81
C GLN A 81 -1.76 17.70 2.43
N HIS A 82 -0.72 18.06 1.69
CA HIS A 82 -0.86 18.56 0.33
C HIS A 82 -1.43 17.50 -0.61
N GLN A 83 -0.96 16.25 -0.56
CA GLN A 83 -1.55 15.14 -1.31
C GLN A 83 -3.03 14.94 -0.92
N ARG A 84 -3.32 15.00 0.37
CA ARG A 84 -4.68 14.91 0.91
C ARG A 84 -5.59 16.06 0.43
N SER A 85 -5.06 17.25 0.20
CA SER A 85 -5.85 18.39 -0.32
C SER A 85 -6.29 18.21 -1.77
N GLN A 86 -5.66 17.29 -2.52
CA GLN A 86 -5.99 16.95 -3.91
C GLN A 86 -6.97 15.77 -4.04
N LEU A 87 -7.57 15.32 -2.93
CA LEU A 87 -8.41 14.11 -2.90
C LEU A 87 -9.72 14.21 -3.69
N GLU A 88 -10.19 15.40 -4.07
CA GLU A 88 -11.41 15.50 -4.92
C GLU A 88 -11.21 14.79 -6.27
N GLY A 89 -10.04 14.93 -6.90
CA GLY A 89 -9.71 14.23 -8.14
C GLY A 89 -9.52 12.72 -7.95
N ALA A 90 -8.89 12.32 -6.83
CA ALA A 90 -8.70 10.92 -6.47
C ALA A 90 -10.03 10.21 -6.14
N MET A 91 -10.96 10.89 -5.46
CA MET A 91 -12.30 10.36 -5.16
C MET A 91 -13.09 10.08 -6.44
N HIS A 92 -13.01 10.96 -7.45
CA HIS A 92 -13.64 10.71 -8.74
C HIS A 92 -13.07 9.47 -9.44
N GLN A 93 -11.75 9.27 -9.43
CA GLN A 93 -11.12 8.07 -10.00
C GLN A 93 -11.45 6.81 -9.19
N PHE A 94 -11.42 6.89 -7.86
CA PHE A 94 -11.77 5.82 -6.94
C PHE A 94 -13.21 5.33 -7.17
N ASN A 95 -14.16 6.26 -7.30
CA ASN A 95 -15.56 5.94 -7.61
C ASN A 95 -15.72 5.23 -8.97
N ARG A 96 -14.88 5.52 -9.96
CA ARG A 96 -14.93 4.81 -11.26
C ARG A 96 -14.57 3.32 -11.14
N ARG A 97 -13.78 2.92 -10.14
CA ARG A 97 -13.37 1.50 -9.96
C ARG A 97 -14.57 0.59 -9.73
N PHE A 98 -15.61 1.07 -9.04
CA PHE A 98 -16.84 0.33 -8.77
C PHE A 98 -17.78 0.19 -9.98
N LEU A 99 -17.55 0.94 -11.07
CA LEU A 99 -18.36 0.84 -12.29
C LEU A 99 -17.88 -0.26 -13.25
N LEU A 100 -16.67 -0.80 -13.03
CA LEU A 100 -16.02 -1.77 -13.92
C LEU A 100 -16.29 -3.24 -13.54
N GLY A 101 -17.07 -3.51 -12.48
CA GLY A 101 -17.41 -4.86 -12.01
C GLY A 101 -18.15 -5.72 -13.06
N VAL A 102 -17.82 -7.01 -13.08
CA VAL A 102 -18.33 -8.01 -14.05
C VAL A 102 -19.84 -8.17 -13.93
N ARG A 103 -20.55 -8.16 -15.07
CA ARG A 103 -22.01 -8.40 -15.14
C ARG A 103 -22.32 -9.87 -14.87
N THR A 104 -22.76 -10.18 -13.65
CA THR A 104 -23.49 -11.41 -13.34
C THR A 104 -24.93 -11.10 -12.99
N GLU A 105 -25.87 -11.88 -13.54
CA GLU A 105 -27.33 -11.77 -13.30
C GLU A 105 -27.71 -12.25 -11.88
N PHE A 106 -27.21 -11.58 -10.85
CA PHE A 106 -27.54 -11.86 -9.46
C PHE A 106 -28.23 -10.62 -8.87
N ASP A 107 -29.40 -10.78 -8.24
CA ASP A 107 -30.06 -9.68 -7.51
C ASP A 107 -29.38 -9.51 -6.14
N PRO A 108 -28.61 -8.44 -5.92
CA PRO A 108 -27.75 -8.28 -4.74
C PRO A 108 -28.54 -8.07 -3.44
N LEU A 109 -29.85 -7.84 -3.51
CA LEU A 109 -30.72 -7.69 -2.34
C LEU A 109 -31.42 -9.00 -1.92
N GLY A 110 -31.06 -10.15 -2.54
CA GLY A 110 -31.72 -11.44 -2.30
C GLY A 110 -33.12 -11.51 -2.90
N PRO A 111 -33.97 -12.50 -2.56
CA PRO A 111 -35.34 -12.55 -3.07
C PRO A 111 -36.19 -11.41 -2.48
N LEU A 112 -37.16 -10.91 -3.26
CA LEU A 112 -38.16 -9.96 -2.75
C LEU A 112 -38.94 -10.57 -1.57
N PRO A 113 -39.38 -9.75 -0.58
CA PRO A 113 -40.23 -10.24 0.49
C PRO A 113 -41.51 -10.87 -0.08
N LEU A 114 -42.04 -11.87 0.63
CA LEU A 114 -43.20 -12.63 0.15
C LEU A 114 -44.37 -11.69 -0.20
N GLY A 115 -44.88 -11.82 -1.43
CA GLY A 115 -45.98 -10.99 -1.94
C GLY A 115 -45.56 -9.73 -2.70
N TRP A 116 -44.26 -9.48 -2.87
CA TRP A 116 -43.74 -8.40 -3.70
C TRP A 116 -43.26 -8.88 -5.09
N GLU A 117 -43.55 -8.09 -6.12
CA GLU A 117 -43.14 -8.33 -7.51
C GLU A 117 -42.44 -7.09 -8.07
N LYS A 118 -41.30 -7.30 -8.75
CA LYS A 118 -40.58 -6.25 -9.50
C LYS A 118 -41.16 -6.14 -10.90
N ARG A 119 -41.54 -4.94 -11.32
CA ARG A 119 -42.02 -4.65 -12.68
C ARG A 119 -41.28 -3.46 -13.28
N THR A 120 -41.37 -3.30 -14.60
CA THR A 120 -40.78 -2.18 -15.33
C THR A 120 -41.88 -1.47 -16.11
N ASP A 121 -41.89 -0.14 -16.08
CA ASP A 121 -42.82 0.68 -16.86
C ASP A 121 -42.38 0.81 -18.33
N ALA A 122 -43.21 1.48 -19.15
CA ALA A 122 -42.93 1.70 -20.56
C ALA A 122 -41.69 2.58 -20.83
N ASN A 123 -41.19 3.30 -19.83
CA ASN A 123 -39.99 4.13 -19.90
C ASN A 123 -38.75 3.41 -19.37
N GLY A 124 -38.85 2.13 -19.03
CA GLY A 124 -37.74 1.35 -18.48
C GLY A 124 -37.49 1.59 -16.98
N ARG A 125 -38.37 2.29 -16.28
CA ARG A 125 -38.26 2.53 -14.83
C ARG A 125 -38.84 1.36 -14.06
N VAL A 126 -38.11 0.91 -13.05
CA VAL A 126 -38.53 -0.19 -12.18
C VAL A 126 -39.50 0.33 -11.11
N TYR A 127 -40.57 -0.43 -10.86
CA TYR A 127 -41.48 -0.24 -9.73
C TYR A 127 -41.81 -1.60 -9.09
N PHE A 128 -42.28 -1.57 -7.85
CA PHE A 128 -42.57 -2.75 -7.05
C PHE A 128 -44.06 -2.83 -6.74
N VAL A 129 -44.65 -4.00 -6.92
CA VAL A 129 -46.06 -4.29 -6.69
C VAL A 129 -46.18 -5.20 -5.48
N HIS A 130 -46.95 -4.77 -4.48
CA HIS A 130 -47.30 -5.61 -3.35
C HIS A 130 -48.67 -6.25 -3.59
N HIS A 131 -48.69 -7.54 -3.92
CA HIS A 131 -49.91 -8.27 -4.23
C HIS A 131 -50.92 -8.35 -3.07
N PRO A 132 -50.50 -8.58 -1.80
CA PRO A 132 -51.43 -8.64 -0.67
C PRO A 132 -52.23 -7.36 -0.43
N THR A 133 -51.61 -6.18 -0.60
CA THR A 133 -52.27 -4.88 -0.39
C THR A 133 -52.70 -4.19 -1.68
N ARG A 134 -52.37 -4.79 -2.84
CA ARG A 134 -52.60 -4.22 -4.19
C ARG A 134 -52.05 -2.80 -4.33
N SER A 135 -50.93 -2.50 -3.67
CA SER A 135 -50.25 -1.21 -3.78
C SER A 135 -49.04 -1.31 -4.69
N THR A 136 -48.68 -0.19 -5.30
CA THR A 136 -47.43 -0.05 -6.05
C THR A 136 -46.57 1.04 -5.42
N GLN A 137 -45.26 0.88 -5.51
CA GLN A 137 -44.30 1.90 -5.08
C GLN A 137 -43.07 1.87 -5.98
N TRP A 138 -42.37 2.99 -6.03
CA TRP A 138 -41.13 3.13 -6.81
C TRP A 138 -39.91 2.65 -6.01
N GLU A 139 -40.03 2.62 -4.69
CA GLU A 139 -38.97 2.24 -3.76
C GLU A 139 -38.95 0.72 -3.57
N ASP A 140 -37.75 0.13 -3.48
CA ASP A 140 -37.62 -1.30 -3.21
C ASP A 140 -38.04 -1.59 -1.75
N PRO A 141 -39.00 -2.50 -1.50
CA PRO A 141 -39.44 -2.83 -0.15
C PRO A 141 -38.32 -3.35 0.77
N ARG A 142 -37.23 -3.88 0.21
CA ARG A 142 -36.05 -4.34 0.95
C ARG A 142 -35.17 -3.19 1.45
N THR A 143 -35.35 -1.98 0.91
CA THR A 143 -34.57 -0.79 1.28
C THR A 143 -35.27 0.09 2.31
N GLN A 144 -36.54 -0.22 2.62
CA GLN A 144 -37.32 0.49 3.62
C GLN A 144 -36.81 0.13 5.03
N GLY A 145 -36.17 1.10 5.70
CA GLY A 145 -35.63 0.96 7.06
C GLY A 145 -34.11 1.02 7.18
N LEU A 146 -33.35 1.03 6.06
CA LEU A 146 -31.88 1.08 6.08
C LEU A 146 -31.31 2.49 5.83
N LEU A 147 -32.09 3.43 5.30
CA LEU A 147 -31.65 4.82 5.01
C LEU A 147 -32.81 5.81 5.18
N ASN A 148 -32.51 7.00 5.73
CA ASN A 148 -33.38 8.13 6.11
C ASN A 148 -34.71 8.33 5.35
N GLU A 149 -35.74 8.78 6.09
CA GLU A 149 -37.14 9.06 5.72
C GLU A 149 -37.41 10.10 4.59
N LYS A 150 -36.38 10.63 3.91
CA LYS A 150 -36.59 11.68 2.88
C LYS A 150 -36.58 11.09 1.46
N PRO A 151 -37.57 11.43 0.60
CA PRO A 151 -37.58 11.01 -0.81
C PRO A 151 -36.40 11.64 -1.58
N LEU A 152 -35.96 10.97 -2.65
CA LEU A 152 -34.94 11.52 -3.55
C LEU A 152 -35.45 12.80 -4.23
N PRO A 153 -34.57 13.79 -4.51
CA PRO A 153 -34.95 14.96 -5.29
C PRO A 153 -35.47 14.60 -6.69
N GLU A 154 -36.28 15.48 -7.28
CA GLU A 154 -36.85 15.24 -8.61
C GLU A 154 -35.75 15.05 -9.68
N GLY A 155 -35.92 14.02 -10.52
CA GLY A 155 -34.95 13.64 -11.55
C GLY A 155 -33.77 12.82 -11.04
N TRP A 156 -33.73 12.47 -9.75
CA TRP A 156 -32.74 11.53 -9.20
C TRP A 156 -33.30 10.11 -9.07
N GLU A 157 -32.50 9.13 -9.46
CA GLU A 157 -32.81 7.69 -9.35
C GLU A 157 -31.68 6.98 -8.62
N MET A 158 -31.99 6.19 -7.58
CA MET A 158 -31.00 5.30 -6.96
C MET A 158 -30.97 3.97 -7.71
N ARG A 159 -29.78 3.51 -8.04
CA ARG A 159 -29.48 2.21 -8.66
C ARG A 159 -28.40 1.49 -7.87
N PHE A 160 -28.13 0.24 -8.21
CA PHE A 160 -27.08 -0.56 -7.58
C PHE A 160 -26.09 -1.06 -8.63
N THR A 161 -24.81 -1.07 -8.29
CA THR A 161 -23.81 -1.79 -9.07
C THR A 161 -24.04 -3.30 -8.98
N VAL A 162 -23.31 -4.07 -9.79
CA VAL A 162 -23.32 -5.55 -9.72
C VAL A 162 -22.96 -6.07 -8.33
N ASP A 163 -22.12 -5.34 -7.61
CA ASP A 163 -21.67 -5.66 -6.24
C ASP A 163 -22.64 -5.14 -5.16
N GLY A 164 -23.87 -4.73 -5.54
CA GLY A 164 -24.88 -4.25 -4.61
C GLY A 164 -24.58 -2.86 -4.01
N ILE A 165 -23.72 -2.07 -4.65
CA ILE A 165 -23.36 -0.74 -4.14
C ILE A 165 -24.35 0.30 -4.65
N PRO A 166 -25.05 1.03 -3.77
CA PRO A 166 -25.98 2.06 -4.20
C PRO A 166 -25.22 3.22 -4.85
N TYR A 167 -25.70 3.64 -6.02
CA TYR A 167 -25.29 4.86 -6.71
C TYR A 167 -26.52 5.63 -7.19
N PHE A 168 -26.35 6.91 -7.45
CA PHE A 168 -27.42 7.84 -7.76
C PHE A 168 -27.23 8.40 -9.17
N VAL A 169 -28.28 8.33 -9.98
CA VAL A 169 -28.36 8.83 -11.35
C VAL A 169 -29.12 10.14 -11.33
N ASP A 170 -28.47 11.22 -11.73
CA ASP A 170 -29.10 12.52 -11.98
C ASP A 170 -29.52 12.57 -13.46
N HIS A 171 -30.82 12.37 -13.73
CA HIS A 171 -31.37 12.43 -15.07
C HIS A 171 -31.43 13.85 -15.64
N ASN A 172 -31.42 14.87 -14.79
CA ASN A 172 -31.41 16.27 -15.22
C ASN A 172 -30.06 16.62 -15.86
N ARG A 173 -28.97 16.11 -15.26
CA ARG A 173 -27.59 16.35 -15.72
C ARG A 173 -27.02 15.21 -16.56
N ARG A 174 -27.73 14.08 -16.64
CA ARG A 174 -27.28 12.83 -17.28
C ARG A 174 -25.94 12.34 -16.71
N THR A 175 -25.81 12.42 -15.39
CA THR A 175 -24.59 12.04 -14.66
C THR A 175 -24.92 10.99 -13.59
N THR A 176 -23.92 10.24 -13.15
CA THR A 176 -24.03 9.31 -12.02
C THR A 176 -23.04 9.68 -10.92
N THR A 177 -23.39 9.41 -9.66
CA THR A 177 -22.56 9.69 -8.48
C THR A 177 -22.84 8.70 -7.36
N TYR A 178 -21.89 8.49 -6.45
CA TYR A 178 -22.10 7.70 -5.23
C TYR A 178 -22.46 8.55 -4.01
N ILE A 179 -22.57 9.87 -4.21
CA ILE A 179 -22.99 10.82 -3.18
C ILE A 179 -24.52 10.83 -3.15
N ASP A 180 -25.10 10.50 -2.01
CA ASP A 180 -26.55 10.57 -1.84
C ASP A 180 -27.00 12.03 -1.88
N PRO A 181 -27.85 12.43 -2.86
CA PRO A 181 -28.27 13.83 -3.03
C PRO A 181 -29.11 14.34 -1.85
N ARG A 182 -29.59 13.46 -0.96
CA ARG A 182 -30.38 13.81 0.23
C ARG A 182 -29.49 14.14 1.42
N THR A 183 -28.35 13.47 1.53
CA THR A 183 -27.48 13.57 2.72
C THR A 183 -26.14 14.24 2.43
N GLY A 184 -25.75 14.31 1.15
CA GLY A 184 -24.43 14.74 0.71
C GLY A 184 -23.32 13.77 1.11
N LYS A 185 -23.64 12.55 1.58
CA LYS A 185 -22.67 11.57 2.10
C LYS A 185 -22.63 10.32 1.22
N SER A 186 -21.46 9.69 1.15
CA SER A 186 -21.29 8.36 0.56
C SER A 186 -20.75 7.37 1.59
N SER A 187 -21.26 6.14 1.60
CA SER A 187 -20.61 5.06 2.37
C SER A 187 -19.26 4.65 1.75
N LEU A 188 -19.05 4.92 0.45
CA LEU A 188 -17.75 4.76 -0.21
C LEU A 188 -16.73 5.81 0.25
N GLU A 189 -17.20 7.02 0.53
CA GLU A 189 -16.37 8.12 1.02
C GLU A 189 -15.75 7.79 2.39
N TRP A 190 -16.47 7.06 3.25
CA TRP A 190 -15.90 6.67 4.55
C TRP A 190 -14.69 5.74 4.40
N PHE A 191 -14.79 4.68 3.60
CA PHE A 191 -13.65 3.77 3.36
C PHE A 191 -12.49 4.49 2.67
N PHE A 192 -12.79 5.35 1.70
CA PHE A 192 -11.79 6.16 1.01
C PHE A 192 -11.06 7.12 1.98
N LEU A 193 -11.79 7.95 2.72
CA LEU A 193 -11.23 8.95 3.62
C LEU A 193 -10.48 8.29 4.79
N LEU A 194 -11.07 7.25 5.39
CA LEU A 194 -10.44 6.54 6.49
C LEU A 194 -9.18 5.80 6.02
N SER A 195 -9.19 5.22 4.80
CA SER A 195 -7.99 4.60 4.25
C SER A 195 -6.84 5.61 4.17
N HIS A 196 -7.10 6.85 3.73
CA HIS A 196 -6.06 7.88 3.77
C HIS A 196 -5.65 8.28 5.19
N GLU A 197 -6.60 8.41 6.13
CA GLU A 197 -6.31 8.79 7.52
C GLU A 197 -5.45 7.78 8.28
N VAL A 198 -5.61 6.47 8.04
CA VAL A 198 -4.78 5.46 8.73
C VAL A 198 -3.30 5.59 8.38
N LEU A 199 -2.96 6.31 7.31
CA LEU A 199 -1.59 6.59 6.86
C LEU A 199 -1.03 7.92 7.37
N ASN A 200 -1.76 8.64 8.21
CA ASN A 200 -1.27 9.88 8.76
C ASN A 200 0.05 9.63 9.53
N PRO A 201 1.19 10.21 9.10
CA PRO A 201 2.50 9.90 9.68
C PRO A 201 2.59 10.32 11.15
N MET A 202 1.72 11.23 11.61
CA MET A 202 1.67 11.67 13.01
C MET A 202 1.18 10.59 13.97
N TYR A 203 0.48 9.55 13.47
CA TYR A 203 0.10 8.39 14.28
C TYR A 203 1.24 7.38 14.47
N CYS A 204 2.32 7.52 13.68
CA CYS A 204 3.51 6.66 13.72
C CYS A 204 3.23 5.17 13.46
N LEU A 205 2.14 4.83 12.77
CA LEU A 205 1.74 3.44 12.52
C LEU A 205 2.44 2.85 11.29
N PHE A 206 2.49 3.62 10.21
CA PHE A 206 3.12 3.22 8.96
C PHE A 206 4.22 4.19 8.59
N GLU A 207 5.14 3.69 7.77
CA GLU A 207 6.17 4.47 7.10
C GLU A 207 6.21 4.09 5.63
N TYR A 208 6.79 4.97 4.82
CA TYR A 208 7.02 4.70 3.42
C TYR A 208 8.23 3.78 3.25
N ALA A 209 8.10 2.76 2.41
CA ALA A 209 9.21 1.93 2.00
C ALA A 209 10.10 2.74 1.04
N GLY A 210 11.26 3.17 1.53
CA GLY A 210 12.20 4.01 0.76
C GLY A 210 11.79 5.48 0.67
N LYS A 211 12.21 6.17 -0.40
CA LYS A 211 11.94 7.60 -0.63
C LYS A 211 10.60 7.86 -1.34
N ASP A 212 9.80 6.82 -1.51
CA ASP A 212 8.60 6.83 -2.34
C ASP A 212 7.31 6.83 -1.54
N ASN A 213 6.40 7.74 -1.89
CA ASN A 213 5.13 7.94 -1.18
C ASN A 213 4.04 6.88 -1.49
N TYR A 214 4.38 5.73 -2.09
CA TYR A 214 3.38 4.80 -2.65
C TYR A 214 3.35 3.39 -2.04
N CYS A 215 4.47 2.93 -1.48
CA CYS A 215 4.54 1.63 -0.81
C CYS A 215 4.63 1.83 0.69
N LEU A 216 3.67 1.28 1.42
CA LEU A 216 3.60 1.44 2.87
C LEU A 216 3.99 0.15 3.57
N GLN A 217 4.73 0.30 4.66
CA GLN A 217 5.06 -0.78 5.58
C GLN A 217 4.76 -0.37 7.01
N ILE A 218 4.56 -1.36 7.89
CA ILE A 218 4.43 -1.13 9.32
C ILE A 218 5.70 -0.44 9.81
N ASN A 219 5.56 0.66 10.55
CA ASN A 219 6.68 1.32 11.19
C ASN A 219 7.14 0.51 12.42
N PRO A 220 8.38 -0.02 12.44
CA PRO A 220 8.91 -0.75 13.59
C PRO A 220 8.98 0.10 14.87
N ALA A 221 9.07 1.42 14.74
CA ALA A 221 9.06 2.38 15.83
C ALA A 221 7.65 2.79 16.30
N SER A 222 6.59 2.12 15.82
CA SER A 222 5.20 2.42 16.20
C SER A 222 4.91 2.27 17.70
N TYR A 223 5.73 1.52 18.44
CA TYR A 223 5.65 1.42 19.91
C TYR A 223 5.78 2.78 20.62
N ILE A 224 6.31 3.81 19.94
CA ILE A 224 6.32 5.18 20.45
C ILE A 224 4.90 5.68 20.76
N ASN A 225 3.92 5.19 20.01
CA ASN A 225 2.51 5.34 20.32
C ASN A 225 2.09 4.20 21.26
N PRO A 226 1.76 4.48 22.54
CA PRO A 226 1.45 3.45 23.52
C PRO A 226 0.19 2.64 23.20
N ASP A 227 -0.68 3.17 22.32
CA ASP A 227 -1.90 2.49 21.89
C ASP A 227 -1.77 1.88 20.49
N HIS A 228 -0.57 1.82 19.90
CA HIS A 228 -0.35 1.37 18.51
C HIS A 228 -0.97 -0.01 18.21
N LEU A 229 -0.88 -1.00 19.10
CA LEU A 229 -1.49 -2.32 18.89
C LEU A 229 -3.01 -2.24 18.77
N LYS A 230 -3.68 -1.35 19.52
CA LYS A 230 -5.12 -1.12 19.40
C LYS A 230 -5.47 -0.52 18.03
N TYR A 231 -4.63 0.39 17.53
CA TYR A 231 -4.77 0.94 16.19
C TYR A 231 -4.56 -0.14 15.11
N PHE A 232 -3.54 -0.99 15.22
CA PHE A 232 -3.34 -2.09 14.26
C PHE A 232 -4.52 -3.06 14.25
N LYS A 233 -5.04 -3.42 15.44
CA LYS A 233 -6.25 -4.23 15.55
C LYS A 233 -7.46 -3.56 14.89
N PHE A 234 -7.64 -2.25 15.09
CA PHE A 234 -8.67 -1.48 14.39
C PHE A 234 -8.47 -1.49 12.87
N ILE A 235 -7.25 -1.29 12.39
CA ILE A 235 -6.92 -1.32 10.96
C ILE A 235 -7.20 -2.71 10.39
N GLY A 236 -6.85 -3.79 11.09
CA GLY A 236 -7.20 -5.15 10.71
C GLY A 236 -8.70 -5.34 10.50
N ARG A 237 -9.52 -4.88 11.47
CA ARG A 237 -10.99 -4.88 11.34
C ARG A 237 -11.45 -4.05 10.16
N PHE A 238 -10.88 -2.87 9.95
CA PHE A 238 -11.22 -1.96 8.86
C PHE A 238 -10.98 -2.60 7.47
N ILE A 239 -9.79 -3.19 7.26
CA ILE A 239 -9.45 -3.86 6.00
C ILE A 239 -10.34 -5.10 5.79
N ALA A 240 -10.57 -5.89 6.83
CA ALA A 240 -11.47 -7.04 6.75
C ALA A 240 -12.92 -6.62 6.46
N MET A 241 -13.40 -5.51 7.04
CA MET A 241 -14.72 -4.94 6.73
C MET A 241 -14.80 -4.45 5.28
N ALA A 242 -13.71 -3.89 4.74
CA ALA A 242 -13.66 -3.46 3.34
C ALA A 242 -13.87 -4.67 2.41
N LEU A 243 -13.11 -5.74 2.63
CA LEU A 243 -13.27 -7.00 1.90
C LEU A 243 -14.65 -7.62 2.08
N PHE A 244 -15.14 -7.73 3.31
CA PHE A 244 -16.42 -8.35 3.63
C PHE A 244 -17.60 -7.66 2.95
N HIS A 245 -17.57 -6.33 2.84
CA HIS A 245 -18.66 -5.53 2.23
C HIS A 245 -18.41 -5.19 0.75
N GLY A 246 -17.37 -5.75 0.12
CA GLY A 246 -17.00 -5.44 -1.27
C GLY A 246 -16.69 -3.95 -1.47
N LYS A 247 -16.04 -3.31 -0.50
CA LYS A 247 -15.62 -1.90 -0.56
C LYS A 247 -14.12 -1.82 -0.83
N PHE A 248 -13.75 -0.91 -1.72
CA PHE A 248 -12.36 -0.61 -1.98
C PHE A 248 -11.79 0.36 -0.93
N ILE A 249 -10.47 0.35 -0.81
CA ILE A 249 -9.64 1.32 -0.10
C ILE A 249 -8.66 1.92 -1.08
N ASP A 250 -8.23 3.15 -0.86
CA ASP A 250 -7.29 3.81 -1.77
C ASP A 250 -5.84 3.75 -1.28
N THR A 251 -5.61 2.99 -0.21
CA THR A 251 -4.29 2.65 0.30
C THR A 251 -3.81 1.34 -0.27
N GLY A 252 -2.63 1.34 -0.88
CA GLY A 252 -1.93 0.13 -1.29
C GLY A 252 -0.81 -0.15 -0.31
N PHE A 253 -0.86 -1.33 0.29
CA PHE A 253 0.25 -1.88 1.04
C PHE A 253 1.28 -2.47 0.08
N SER A 254 2.49 -2.71 0.59
CA SER A 254 3.50 -3.43 -0.18
C SER A 254 3.07 -4.89 -0.44
N LEU A 255 3.50 -5.47 -1.58
CA LEU A 255 3.27 -6.88 -1.89
C LEU A 255 3.68 -7.85 -0.75
N PRO A 256 4.81 -7.62 -0.04
CA PRO A 256 5.19 -8.46 1.09
C PRO A 256 4.17 -8.41 2.23
N PHE A 257 3.51 -7.27 2.44
CA PHE A 257 2.42 -7.16 3.40
C PHE A 257 1.19 -7.99 3.00
N TYR A 258 0.81 -7.98 1.71
CA TYR A 258 -0.27 -8.86 1.23
C TYR A 258 0.08 -10.33 1.34
N LYS A 259 1.33 -10.73 1.04
CA LYS A 259 1.81 -12.10 1.26
C LYS A 259 1.67 -12.52 2.72
N ARG A 260 1.96 -11.62 3.67
CA ARG A 260 1.68 -11.87 5.09
C ARG A 260 0.21 -12.10 5.36
N ILE A 261 -0.67 -11.26 4.78
CA ILE A 261 -2.12 -11.42 4.95
C ILE A 261 -2.59 -12.80 4.51
N LEU A 262 -1.94 -13.38 3.49
CA LEU A 262 -2.25 -14.69 2.94
C LEU A 262 -1.48 -15.85 3.61
N ASN A 263 -0.65 -15.57 4.62
CA ASN A 263 0.28 -16.54 5.22
C ASN A 263 1.19 -17.22 4.19
N LYS A 264 1.63 -16.48 3.17
CA LYS A 264 2.55 -16.93 2.13
C LYS A 264 4.00 -16.64 2.53
N PRO A 265 4.96 -17.52 2.16
CA PRO A 265 6.36 -17.28 2.45
C PRO A 265 6.88 -16.04 1.71
N LEU A 266 7.75 -15.29 2.40
CA LEU A 266 8.43 -14.14 1.82
C LEU A 266 9.71 -14.62 1.11
N ALA A 267 9.94 -14.12 -0.10
CA ALA A 267 11.10 -14.46 -0.92
C ALA A 267 12.15 -13.33 -0.90
N LEU A 268 13.40 -13.64 -1.28
CA LEU A 268 14.46 -12.63 -1.40
C LEU A 268 14.05 -11.45 -2.30
N LYS A 269 13.32 -11.73 -3.40
CA LYS A 269 12.84 -10.70 -4.33
C LYS A 269 11.87 -9.71 -3.69
N ASP A 270 11.13 -10.12 -2.66
CA ASP A 270 10.21 -9.23 -1.95
C ASP A 270 10.95 -8.07 -1.26
N LEU A 271 12.20 -8.32 -0.87
CA LEU A 271 13.08 -7.33 -0.25
C LEU A 271 13.50 -6.22 -1.22
N GLU A 272 13.57 -6.49 -2.52
CA GLU A 272 13.90 -5.48 -3.55
C GLU A 272 12.96 -4.27 -3.39
N SER A 273 11.66 -4.52 -3.22
CA SER A 273 10.63 -3.47 -3.11
C SER A 273 10.69 -2.65 -1.83
N ILE A 274 11.29 -3.17 -0.77
CA ILE A 274 11.33 -2.54 0.56
C ILE A 274 12.66 -1.85 0.80
N ASP A 275 13.75 -2.55 0.49
CA ASP A 275 15.11 -2.09 0.74
C ASP A 275 16.03 -2.51 -0.43
N PRO A 276 16.03 -1.72 -1.51
CA PRO A 276 16.81 -2.05 -2.71
C PRO A 276 18.31 -2.15 -2.45
N GLU A 277 18.85 -1.32 -1.56
CA GLU A 277 20.28 -1.30 -1.23
C GLU A 277 20.68 -2.58 -0.49
N PHE A 278 19.88 -3.00 0.48
CA PHE A 278 20.10 -4.24 1.20
C PHE A 278 19.90 -5.47 0.32
N TYR A 279 18.87 -5.45 -0.54
CA TYR A 279 18.66 -6.48 -1.56
C TYR A 279 19.87 -6.65 -2.48
N ASN A 280 20.41 -5.56 -3.02
CA ASN A 280 21.60 -5.59 -3.88
C ASN A 280 22.81 -6.18 -3.16
N SER A 281 22.96 -5.89 -1.87
CA SER A 281 24.03 -6.46 -1.04
C SER A 281 23.90 -7.98 -0.91
N LEU A 282 22.69 -8.50 -0.69
CA LEU A 282 22.43 -9.93 -0.62
C LEU A 282 22.58 -10.64 -1.97
N ILE A 283 22.16 -10.00 -3.07
CA ILE A 283 22.37 -10.52 -4.42
C ILE A 283 23.87 -10.60 -4.74
N TRP A 284 24.64 -9.58 -4.35
CA TRP A 284 26.09 -9.61 -4.51
C TRP A 284 26.71 -10.80 -3.75
N ILE A 285 26.28 -11.06 -2.51
CA ILE A 285 26.71 -12.25 -1.75
C ILE A 285 26.31 -13.55 -2.46
N LYS A 286 25.12 -13.60 -3.06
CA LYS A 286 24.64 -14.78 -3.82
C LYS A 286 25.54 -15.05 -5.03
N GLU A 287 25.88 -14.01 -5.79
CA GLU A 287 26.52 -14.13 -7.11
C GLU A 287 28.06 -14.17 -7.07
N ASN A 288 28.68 -13.78 -5.95
CA ASN A 288 30.14 -13.72 -5.82
C ASN A 288 30.68 -14.78 -4.83
N ASN A 289 31.96 -15.12 -4.97
CA ASN A 289 32.66 -15.99 -4.03
C ASN A 289 33.12 -15.16 -2.82
N ILE A 290 32.50 -15.40 -1.65
CA ILE A 290 32.76 -14.63 -0.43
C ILE A 290 34.11 -14.97 0.21
N GLU A 291 34.60 -16.19 0.00
CA GLU A 291 35.87 -16.68 0.56
C GLU A 291 37.07 -16.02 -0.15
N GLU A 292 37.00 -15.88 -1.48
CA GLU A 292 38.03 -15.17 -2.27
C GLU A 292 38.11 -13.67 -1.91
N CYS A 293 36.98 -13.10 -1.50
CA CYS A 293 36.88 -11.70 -1.11
C CYS A 293 37.32 -11.45 0.35
N GLY A 294 37.54 -12.50 1.15
CA GLY A 294 37.89 -12.39 2.57
C GLY A 294 36.78 -11.73 3.41
N LEU A 295 35.52 -11.94 3.04
CA LEU A 295 34.37 -11.42 3.79
C LEU A 295 34.10 -12.28 5.02
N GLU A 296 34.48 -11.78 6.19
CA GLU A 296 34.16 -12.40 7.48
C GLU A 296 32.74 -11.99 7.90
N MET A 297 31.78 -12.86 7.62
CA MET A 297 30.38 -12.71 8.02
C MET A 297 29.97 -13.87 8.93
N PHE A 298 29.02 -13.62 9.84
CA PHE A 298 28.46 -14.60 10.75
C PHE A 298 26.94 -14.62 10.65
N PHE A 299 26.28 -15.64 11.19
CA PHE A 299 24.82 -15.73 11.23
C PHE A 299 24.19 -14.80 12.29
N SER A 300 24.61 -13.54 12.31
CA SER A 300 24.15 -12.49 13.22
C SER A 300 24.02 -11.16 12.48
N VAL A 301 23.04 -10.35 12.84
CA VAL A 301 22.77 -9.05 12.22
C VAL A 301 22.56 -7.97 13.25
N ASP A 302 23.10 -6.79 12.99
CA ASP A 302 22.91 -5.62 13.84
C ASP A 302 21.63 -4.86 13.46
N LYS A 303 20.88 -4.47 14.48
CA LYS A 303 19.66 -3.67 14.37
C LYS A 303 19.85 -2.37 15.14
N ASP A 304 19.81 -1.25 14.42
CA ASP A 304 19.70 0.08 15.02
C ASP A 304 18.22 0.41 15.20
N ILE A 305 17.81 0.65 16.45
CA ILE A 305 16.50 1.21 16.78
C ILE A 305 16.74 2.48 17.60
N LEU A 306 16.39 3.65 17.03
CA LEU A 306 16.51 4.96 17.70
C LEU A 306 17.93 5.25 18.25
N GLY A 307 18.98 4.72 17.61
CA GLY A 307 20.38 4.90 17.99
C GLY A 307 20.94 3.82 18.92
N GLU A 308 20.14 2.82 19.31
CA GLU A 308 20.60 1.66 20.06
C GLU A 308 20.88 0.50 19.09
N ILE A 309 22.13 0.05 19.02
CA ILE A 309 22.56 -1.08 18.20
C ILE A 309 22.42 -2.37 19.01
N THR A 310 21.59 -3.28 18.54
CA THR A 310 21.38 -4.61 19.12
C THR A 310 21.74 -5.69 18.10
N THR A 311 22.56 -6.64 18.49
CA THR A 311 22.92 -7.80 17.65
C THR A 311 21.89 -8.91 17.83
N HIS A 312 21.40 -9.45 16.72
CA HIS A 312 20.43 -10.54 16.69
C HIS A 312 21.00 -11.75 15.95
N ASP A 313 21.05 -12.90 16.62
CA ASP A 313 21.43 -14.17 16.02
C ASP A 313 20.30 -14.71 15.12
N LEU A 314 20.61 -14.97 13.85
CA LEU A 314 19.65 -15.46 12.85
C LEU A 314 19.23 -16.92 13.10
N LYS A 315 20.08 -17.68 13.79
CA LYS A 315 19.85 -19.07 14.21
C LYS A 315 20.56 -19.32 15.55
N PRO A 316 20.26 -20.41 16.27
CA PRO A 316 20.91 -20.70 17.54
C PRO A 316 22.44 -20.67 17.39
N ASP A 317 23.10 -19.89 18.26
CA ASP A 317 24.56 -19.68 18.23
C ASP A 317 25.09 -19.02 16.95
N GLY A 318 24.24 -18.24 16.27
CA GLY A 318 24.51 -17.65 14.96
C GLY A 318 25.76 -16.77 14.91
N GLY A 319 26.02 -15.97 15.94
CA GLY A 319 27.21 -15.12 16.05
C GLY A 319 28.54 -15.88 16.04
N ASN A 320 28.54 -17.19 16.32
CA ASN A 320 29.74 -18.04 16.27
C ASN A 320 29.85 -18.87 14.98
N ILE A 321 28.83 -18.83 14.11
CA ILE A 321 28.78 -19.62 12.88
C ILE A 321 29.18 -18.73 11.71
N GLN A 322 30.33 -19.00 11.11
CA GLN A 322 30.82 -18.26 9.95
C GLN A 322 30.01 -18.59 8.69
N VAL A 323 29.75 -17.56 7.88
CA VAL A 323 29.15 -17.71 6.57
C VAL A 323 30.23 -18.15 5.57
N THR A 324 29.95 -19.23 4.84
CA THR A 324 30.83 -19.89 3.87
C THR A 324 30.08 -20.08 2.55
N GLU A 325 30.76 -20.46 1.48
CA GLU A 325 30.09 -20.73 0.20
C GLU A 325 29.02 -21.83 0.30
N GLU A 326 29.20 -22.80 1.20
CA GLU A 326 28.25 -23.90 1.42
C GLU A 326 26.96 -23.47 2.12
N ASN A 327 27.02 -22.43 2.96
CA ASN A 327 25.89 -22.02 3.82
C ASN A 327 25.35 -20.62 3.51
N LYS A 328 25.93 -19.90 2.54
CA LYS A 328 25.51 -18.53 2.20
C LYS A 328 24.06 -18.41 1.75
N GLU A 329 23.50 -19.44 1.10
CA GLU A 329 22.08 -19.44 0.72
C GLU A 329 21.15 -19.47 1.95
N GLU A 330 21.52 -20.23 2.98
CA GLU A 330 20.80 -20.25 4.25
C GLU A 330 20.87 -18.87 4.92
N TYR A 331 22.06 -18.28 4.96
CA TYR A 331 22.28 -16.94 5.50
C TYR A 331 21.40 -15.89 4.79
N ILE A 332 21.43 -15.86 3.45
CA ILE A 332 20.64 -14.92 2.65
C ILE A 332 19.15 -15.05 2.94
N ARG A 333 18.63 -16.29 3.03
CA ARG A 333 17.22 -16.54 3.35
C ARG A 333 16.85 -16.02 4.73
N LEU A 334 17.63 -16.36 5.76
CA LEU A 334 17.36 -15.95 7.14
C LEU A 334 17.45 -14.43 7.31
N VAL A 335 18.44 -13.79 6.67
CA VAL A 335 18.59 -12.34 6.69
C VAL A 335 17.42 -11.64 5.99
N ALA A 336 16.98 -12.14 4.84
CA ALA A 336 15.85 -11.57 4.12
C ALA A 336 14.55 -11.69 4.93
N GLU A 337 14.28 -12.86 5.51
CA GLU A 337 13.13 -13.10 6.38
C GLU A 337 13.17 -12.18 7.61
N TRP A 338 14.31 -12.12 8.30
CA TRP A 338 14.51 -11.23 9.44
C TRP A 338 14.31 -9.77 9.07
N ARG A 339 14.87 -9.29 7.95
CA ARG A 339 14.78 -7.89 7.53
C ARG A 339 13.33 -7.46 7.29
N LEU A 340 12.53 -8.36 6.73
CA LEU A 340 11.12 -8.11 6.48
C LEU A 340 10.33 -8.13 7.79
N LEU A 341 10.62 -9.04 8.73
CA LEU A 341 9.82 -9.27 9.95
C LEU A 341 10.20 -8.39 11.14
N ARG A 342 11.44 -7.94 11.22
CA ARG A 342 12.00 -7.34 12.43
C ARG A 342 11.17 -6.18 12.99
N GLY A 343 10.82 -6.28 14.27
CA GLY A 343 10.20 -5.19 15.03
C GLY A 343 8.79 -4.84 14.61
N VAL A 344 8.14 -5.70 13.81
CA VAL A 344 6.75 -5.53 13.37
C VAL A 344 5.86 -6.72 13.75
N GLU A 345 6.38 -7.69 14.51
CA GLU A 345 5.71 -8.94 14.83
C GLU A 345 4.43 -8.70 15.65
N GLU A 346 4.51 -7.91 16.74
CA GLU A 346 3.37 -7.61 17.61
C GLU A 346 2.29 -6.80 16.87
N GLN A 347 2.71 -5.84 16.05
CA GLN A 347 1.85 -5.01 15.21
C GLN A 347 1.11 -5.86 14.17
N THR A 348 1.85 -6.77 13.54
CA THR A 348 1.32 -7.72 12.56
C THR A 348 0.32 -8.66 13.21
N GLN A 349 0.64 -9.20 14.40
CA GLN A 349 -0.29 -10.04 15.16
C GLN A 349 -1.56 -9.27 15.55
N ALA A 350 -1.44 -8.06 16.09
CA ALA A 350 -2.60 -7.25 16.46
C ALA A 350 -3.50 -6.94 15.25
N PHE A 351 -2.89 -6.63 14.10
CA PHE A 351 -3.61 -6.49 12.83
C PHE A 351 -4.39 -7.77 12.50
N PHE A 352 -3.75 -8.95 12.59
CA PHE A 352 -4.40 -10.23 12.28
C PHE A 352 -5.51 -10.60 13.26
N GLU A 353 -5.36 -10.29 14.53
CA GLU A 353 -6.45 -10.47 15.51
C GLU A 353 -7.69 -9.68 15.09
N GLY A 354 -7.51 -8.41 14.72
CA GLY A 354 -8.62 -7.58 14.26
C GLY A 354 -9.19 -8.03 12.92
N PHE A 355 -8.34 -8.46 12.00
CA PHE A 355 -8.75 -8.95 10.69
C PHE A 355 -9.62 -10.21 10.80
N ASN A 356 -9.15 -11.21 11.56
CA ASN A 356 -9.82 -12.50 11.72
C ASN A 356 -11.12 -12.43 12.53
N GLU A 357 -11.33 -11.39 13.34
CA GLU A 357 -12.60 -11.14 14.01
C GLU A 357 -13.75 -10.83 13.03
N VAL A 358 -13.43 -10.35 11.83
CA VAL A 358 -14.41 -9.96 10.80
C VAL A 358 -14.38 -10.93 9.61
N LEU A 359 -13.19 -11.22 9.08
CA LEU A 359 -13.01 -12.10 7.94
C LEU A 359 -11.92 -13.14 8.25
N PRO A 360 -12.29 -14.40 8.50
CA PRO A 360 -11.32 -15.48 8.73
C PRO A 360 -10.35 -15.62 7.55
N GLN A 361 -9.05 -15.64 7.85
CA GLN A 361 -7.96 -15.73 6.85
C GLN A 361 -8.10 -16.95 5.92
N GLN A 362 -8.75 -18.03 6.36
CA GLN A 362 -8.97 -19.25 5.57
C GLN A 362 -9.74 -19.00 4.27
N TYR A 363 -10.60 -17.97 4.23
CA TYR A 363 -11.32 -17.61 3.01
C TYR A 363 -10.40 -16.99 1.94
N LEU A 364 -9.20 -16.58 2.32
CA LEU A 364 -8.24 -15.98 1.41
C LEU A 364 -7.20 -16.97 0.84
N GLN A 365 -7.22 -18.23 1.26
CA GLN A 365 -6.15 -19.20 0.97
C GLN A 365 -5.91 -19.47 -0.53
N TYR A 366 -6.91 -19.20 -1.38
CA TYR A 366 -6.83 -19.41 -2.82
C TYR A 366 -6.34 -18.19 -3.60
N PHE A 367 -6.27 -17.02 -2.95
CA PHE A 367 -5.80 -15.80 -3.59
C PHE A 367 -4.28 -15.69 -3.50
N ASP A 368 -3.68 -15.12 -4.53
CA ASP A 368 -2.32 -14.61 -4.47
C ASP A 368 -2.27 -13.15 -3.97
N ALA A 369 -1.06 -12.65 -3.69
CA ALA A 369 -0.85 -11.30 -3.16
C ALA A 369 -1.34 -10.19 -4.10
N LYS A 370 -1.29 -10.41 -5.41
CA LYS A 370 -1.74 -9.45 -6.43
C LYS A 370 -3.25 -9.42 -6.55
N GLU A 371 -3.90 -10.58 -6.45
CA GLU A 371 -5.35 -10.71 -6.43
C GLU A 371 -5.92 -10.04 -5.19
N LEU A 372 -5.29 -10.24 -4.02
CA LEU A 372 -5.68 -9.56 -2.79
C LEU A 372 -5.54 -8.03 -2.89
N GLU A 373 -4.48 -7.54 -3.53
CA GLU A 373 -4.34 -6.09 -3.80
C GLU A 373 -5.50 -5.59 -4.66
N VAL A 374 -5.86 -6.29 -5.73
CA VAL A 374 -6.97 -5.90 -6.61
C VAL A 374 -8.32 -5.95 -5.89
N LEU A 375 -8.54 -6.94 -5.02
CA LEU A 375 -9.76 -7.02 -4.20
C LEU A 375 -9.90 -5.81 -3.26
N LEU A 376 -8.78 -5.33 -2.71
CA LEU A 376 -8.77 -4.18 -1.80
C LEU A 376 -8.81 -2.84 -2.54
N CYS A 377 -8.05 -2.68 -3.61
CA CYS A 377 -7.92 -1.39 -4.28
C CYS A 377 -8.92 -1.19 -5.43
N GLY A 378 -9.51 -2.26 -5.94
CA GLY A 378 -10.39 -2.27 -7.10
C GLY A 378 -9.64 -2.26 -8.43
N MET A 379 -10.37 -2.59 -9.51
CA MET A 379 -9.82 -2.51 -10.87
C MET A 379 -9.89 -1.09 -11.41
N GLN A 380 -8.88 -0.69 -12.18
CA GLN A 380 -8.88 0.57 -12.92
C GLN A 380 -8.72 0.29 -14.42
N GLU A 381 -9.43 1.07 -15.23
CA GLU A 381 -9.27 1.02 -16.68
C GLU A 381 -7.96 1.69 -17.07
N ILE A 382 -7.08 0.95 -17.74
CA ILE A 382 -5.77 1.44 -18.13
C ILE A 382 -5.85 2.17 -19.48
N ASP A 383 -5.51 3.46 -19.48
CA ASP A 383 -5.34 4.25 -20.71
C ASP A 383 -4.05 3.82 -21.43
N LEU A 384 -4.23 3.03 -22.49
CA LEU A 384 -3.12 2.54 -23.32
C LEU A 384 -2.37 3.65 -24.04
N ALA A 385 -3.06 4.73 -24.42
CA ALA A 385 -2.44 5.83 -25.14
C ALA A 385 -1.55 6.65 -24.20
N ASP A 386 -1.98 6.83 -22.95
CA ASP A 386 -1.16 7.44 -21.90
C ASP A 386 0.05 6.56 -21.56
N TRP A 387 -0.17 5.26 -21.31
CA TRP A 387 0.91 4.31 -20.99
C TRP A 387 1.99 4.29 -22.08
N GLN A 388 1.58 4.15 -23.34
CA GLN A 388 2.51 4.10 -24.47
C GLN A 388 3.25 5.43 -24.68
N ARG A 389 2.61 6.57 -24.41
CA ARG A 389 3.21 7.91 -24.54
C ARG A 389 4.28 8.16 -23.47
N ASN A 390 4.07 7.64 -22.27
CA ASN A 390 4.95 7.86 -21.12
C ASN A 390 5.95 6.72 -20.87
N THR A 391 6.05 5.75 -21.78
CA THR A 391 7.06 4.68 -21.69
C THR A 391 8.41 5.12 -22.26
N ILE A 392 9.48 4.87 -21.50
CA ILE A 392 10.87 5.06 -21.92
C ILE A 392 11.50 3.72 -22.35
N TYR A 393 12.45 3.77 -23.29
CA TYR A 393 13.10 2.58 -23.84
C TYR A 393 14.61 2.68 -23.66
N ARG A 394 15.22 1.62 -23.12
CA ARG A 394 16.67 1.49 -22.97
C ARG A 394 17.16 0.36 -23.85
N HIS A 395 18.15 0.64 -24.70
CA HIS A 395 18.68 -0.32 -25.69
C HIS A 395 17.62 -0.89 -26.67
N TYR A 396 16.44 -0.28 -26.70
CA TYR A 396 15.38 -0.43 -27.68
C TYR A 396 14.99 0.96 -28.21
N ALA A 397 14.40 0.98 -29.40
CA ALA A 397 13.71 2.14 -29.95
C ALA A 397 12.22 1.83 -30.08
N ARG A 398 11.39 2.87 -30.19
CA ARG A 398 9.94 2.71 -30.46
C ARG A 398 9.64 1.88 -31.71
N THR A 399 10.57 1.87 -32.66
CA THR A 399 10.50 1.13 -33.93
C THR A 399 11.09 -0.28 -33.86
N SER A 400 11.69 -0.69 -32.74
CA SER A 400 12.20 -2.04 -32.56
C SER A 400 11.06 -3.06 -32.62
N LYS A 401 11.29 -4.20 -33.29
CA LYS A 401 10.28 -5.24 -33.50
C LYS A 401 9.61 -5.67 -32.18
N GLN A 402 10.42 -5.90 -31.14
CA GLN A 402 9.95 -6.31 -29.82
C GLN A 402 9.05 -5.26 -29.14
N ILE A 403 9.32 -3.97 -29.36
CA ILE A 403 8.49 -2.89 -28.80
C ILE A 403 7.16 -2.78 -29.54
N ILE A 404 7.17 -2.92 -30.87
CA ILE A 404 5.95 -2.96 -31.67
C ILE A 404 5.09 -4.16 -31.25
N TRP A 405 5.71 -5.33 -31.11
CA TRP A 405 5.05 -6.56 -30.63
C TRP A 405 4.52 -6.44 -29.21
N PHE A 406 5.28 -5.83 -28.29
CA PHE A 406 4.82 -5.57 -26.93
C PHE A 406 3.53 -4.74 -26.92
N TRP A 407 3.51 -3.61 -27.64
CA TRP A 407 2.31 -2.77 -27.68
C TRP A 407 1.15 -3.38 -28.48
N GLN A 408 1.43 -4.24 -29.45
CA GLN A 408 0.40 -5.05 -30.11
C GLN A 408 -0.25 -5.99 -29.10
N LEU A 409 0.55 -6.73 -28.34
CA LEU A 409 0.06 -7.65 -27.32
C LEU A 409 -0.73 -6.94 -26.22
N VAL A 410 -0.24 -5.80 -25.71
CA VAL A 410 -0.94 -5.02 -24.69
C VAL A 410 -2.31 -4.52 -25.18
N LYS A 411 -2.45 -4.22 -26.48
CA LYS A 411 -3.74 -3.89 -27.09
C LYS A 411 -4.67 -5.09 -27.20
N GLU A 412 -4.14 -6.28 -27.50
CA GLU A 412 -4.88 -7.54 -27.56
C GLU A 412 -5.32 -8.04 -26.17
N MET A 413 -4.57 -7.73 -25.11
CA MET A 413 -4.91 -8.06 -23.73
C MET A 413 -6.20 -7.38 -23.27
N ASP A 414 -6.98 -8.08 -22.45
CA ASP A 414 -8.07 -7.48 -21.66
C ASP A 414 -7.51 -6.63 -20.51
N ASN A 415 -8.40 -5.89 -19.83
CA ASN A 415 -7.97 -4.98 -18.76
C ASN A 415 -7.33 -5.73 -17.58
N GLU A 416 -7.80 -6.95 -17.28
CA GLU A 416 -7.24 -7.78 -16.22
C GLU A 416 -5.77 -8.13 -16.49
N LYS A 417 -5.45 -8.65 -17.69
CA LYS A 417 -4.07 -8.95 -18.07
C LYS A 417 -3.19 -7.71 -18.10
N ARG A 418 -3.73 -6.56 -18.52
CA ARG A 418 -3.00 -5.27 -18.47
C ARG A 418 -2.66 -4.88 -17.03
N MET A 419 -3.57 -5.06 -16.08
CA MET A 419 -3.28 -4.80 -14.66
C MET A 419 -2.26 -5.78 -14.10
N ARG A 420 -2.34 -7.08 -14.45
CA ARG A 420 -1.32 -8.07 -14.03
C ARG A 420 0.06 -7.72 -14.56
N LEU A 421 0.15 -7.23 -15.80
CA LEU A 421 1.40 -6.73 -16.37
C LEU A 421 1.89 -5.47 -15.64
N LEU A 422 0.99 -4.55 -15.28
CA LEU A 422 1.34 -3.37 -14.50
C LEU A 422 1.91 -3.80 -13.14
N GLN A 423 1.21 -4.64 -12.38
CA GLN A 423 1.67 -5.21 -11.10
C GLN A 423 3.00 -5.93 -11.24
N PHE A 424 3.21 -6.69 -12.32
CA PHE A 424 4.47 -7.36 -12.58
C PHE A 424 5.64 -6.37 -12.67
N VAL A 425 5.45 -5.21 -13.30
CA VAL A 425 6.53 -4.25 -13.59
C VAL A 425 6.68 -3.18 -12.52
N THR A 426 5.61 -2.75 -11.86
CA THR A 426 5.60 -1.64 -10.89
C THR A 426 5.36 -2.10 -9.45
N GLY A 427 4.94 -3.35 -9.25
CA GLY A 427 4.61 -3.89 -7.94
C GLY A 427 3.23 -3.49 -7.41
N THR A 428 2.43 -2.74 -8.17
CA THR A 428 1.08 -2.32 -7.77
C THR A 428 0.13 -2.23 -8.96
N CYS A 429 -1.16 -2.46 -8.74
CA CYS A 429 -2.21 -2.24 -9.74
C CYS A 429 -2.67 -0.77 -9.84
N ARG A 430 -2.21 0.11 -8.93
CA ARG A 430 -2.62 1.51 -8.86
C ARG A 430 -1.79 2.40 -9.78
N LEU A 431 -2.43 3.47 -10.28
CA LEU A 431 -1.75 4.56 -10.99
C LEU A 431 -1.93 5.88 -10.24
N PRO A 432 -0.96 6.81 -10.33
CA PRO A 432 -1.13 8.17 -9.86
C PRO A 432 -2.32 8.87 -10.54
N VAL A 433 -2.87 9.90 -9.90
CA VAL A 433 -3.99 10.68 -10.46
C VAL A 433 -3.63 11.29 -11.83
N GLY A 434 -2.36 11.70 -12.01
CA GLY A 434 -1.83 12.20 -13.29
C GLY A 434 -1.46 11.13 -14.32
N GLY A 435 -1.80 9.86 -14.07
CA GLY A 435 -1.53 8.75 -14.99
C GLY A 435 -0.06 8.32 -15.02
N PHE A 436 0.38 7.78 -16.15
CA PHE A 436 1.74 7.25 -16.33
C PHE A 436 2.81 8.35 -16.40
N ALA A 437 2.41 9.61 -16.60
CA ALA A 437 3.34 10.74 -16.61
C ALA A 437 3.98 10.97 -15.22
N ASP A 438 3.18 10.74 -14.18
CA ASP A 438 3.55 10.99 -12.78
C ASP A 438 3.91 9.69 -12.04
N LEU A 439 4.26 8.63 -12.79
CA LEU A 439 4.66 7.35 -12.21
C LEU A 439 5.90 7.53 -11.34
N MET A 440 5.89 6.89 -10.17
CA MET A 440 6.92 7.00 -9.14
C MET A 440 7.54 5.61 -8.91
N GLY A 441 8.82 5.56 -8.59
CA GLY A 441 9.56 4.36 -8.24
C GLY A 441 10.71 4.76 -7.30
N SER A 442 11.24 3.82 -6.50
CA SER A 442 11.93 3.99 -5.19
C SER A 442 12.76 5.26 -4.87
N ASN A 443 13.24 5.96 -5.90
CA ASN A 443 14.05 7.18 -5.83
C ASN A 443 13.31 8.43 -6.36
N GLY A 444 11.97 8.43 -6.44
CA GLY A 444 11.14 9.54 -6.91
C GLY A 444 10.51 9.34 -8.30
N PRO A 445 10.31 10.42 -9.09
CA PRO A 445 9.63 10.33 -10.38
C PRO A 445 10.36 9.38 -11.35
N GLN A 446 9.71 8.29 -11.72
CA GLN A 446 10.29 7.20 -12.49
C GLN A 446 9.25 6.59 -13.44
N LYS A 447 9.41 6.87 -14.72
CA LYS A 447 8.51 6.39 -15.78
C LYS A 447 8.65 4.88 -16.02
N PHE A 448 7.60 4.29 -16.57
CA PHE A 448 7.61 2.91 -17.05
C PHE A 448 8.72 2.73 -18.09
N CYS A 449 9.58 1.73 -17.90
CA CYS A 449 10.77 1.51 -18.72
C CYS A 449 10.80 0.10 -19.31
N ILE A 450 11.10 -0.03 -20.61
CA ILE A 450 11.42 -1.31 -21.23
C ILE A 450 12.91 -1.31 -21.62
N GLU A 451 13.66 -2.25 -21.07
CA GLU A 451 15.09 -2.40 -21.31
C GLU A 451 15.40 -3.71 -22.04
N LYS A 452 16.28 -3.65 -23.05
CA LYS A 452 16.76 -4.86 -23.73
C LYS A 452 17.84 -5.53 -22.87
N THR A 453 17.51 -6.67 -22.26
CA THR A 453 18.46 -7.48 -21.48
C THR A 453 18.35 -8.97 -21.83
N GLY A 454 19.38 -9.74 -21.48
CA GLY A 454 19.35 -11.21 -21.58
C GLY A 454 19.41 -11.81 -22.99
N LYS A 455 19.11 -13.12 -23.05
CA LYS A 455 19.12 -13.94 -24.27
C LYS A 455 17.68 -14.28 -24.68
N GLU A 456 17.50 -14.66 -25.94
CA GLU A 456 16.18 -14.92 -26.56
C GLU A 456 15.33 -16.00 -25.87
N ASN A 457 15.94 -16.89 -25.07
CA ASN A 457 15.24 -17.96 -24.36
C ASN A 457 14.86 -17.60 -22.93
N TRP A 458 15.40 -16.50 -22.41
CA TRP A 458 15.14 -16.05 -21.05
C TRP A 458 13.70 -15.58 -20.91
N LEU A 459 13.16 -15.69 -19.70
CA LEU A 459 11.88 -15.08 -19.37
C LEU A 459 12.07 -13.56 -19.17
N PRO A 460 11.03 -12.74 -19.42
CA PRO A 460 11.07 -11.34 -19.02
C PRO A 460 11.20 -11.23 -17.51
N ARG A 461 11.92 -10.21 -17.05
CA ARG A 461 12.07 -9.92 -15.62
C ARG A 461 11.61 -8.50 -15.32
N SER A 462 11.36 -8.22 -14.07
CA SER A 462 10.94 -6.90 -13.61
C SER A 462 11.74 -6.44 -12.41
N HIS A 463 11.95 -5.13 -12.37
CA HIS A 463 12.48 -4.41 -11.23
C HIS A 463 11.45 -3.35 -10.84
N THR A 464 10.62 -3.68 -9.85
CA THR A 464 9.47 -2.86 -9.44
C THR A 464 9.90 -1.49 -8.93
N CYS A 465 11.02 -1.41 -8.23
CA CYS A 465 11.63 -0.17 -7.74
C CYS A 465 11.97 0.83 -8.84
N PHE A 466 12.15 0.37 -10.08
CA PHE A 466 12.51 1.22 -11.23
C PHE A 466 11.42 1.28 -12.29
N ASN A 467 10.25 0.69 -12.03
CA ASN A 467 9.18 0.50 -13.02
C ASN A 467 9.71 -0.09 -14.34
N ARG A 468 10.66 -1.03 -14.25
CA ARG A 468 11.43 -1.52 -15.40
C ARG A 468 11.08 -2.97 -15.74
N LEU A 469 10.74 -3.18 -17.01
CA LEU A 469 10.61 -4.48 -17.66
C LEU A 469 11.88 -4.78 -18.44
N ASP A 470 12.58 -5.82 -18.02
CA ASP A 470 13.68 -6.44 -18.72
C ASP A 470 13.10 -7.37 -19.79
N LEU A 471 13.13 -6.93 -21.05
CA LEU A 471 12.50 -7.61 -22.18
C LEU A 471 13.55 -8.21 -23.14
N PRO A 472 13.71 -9.55 -23.15
CA PRO A 472 14.62 -10.23 -24.07
C PRO A 472 14.32 -9.94 -25.55
N PRO A 473 15.34 -9.98 -26.42
CA PRO A 473 15.18 -9.71 -27.85
C PRO A 473 14.60 -10.92 -28.59
N TYR A 474 13.37 -11.30 -28.27
CA TYR A 474 12.66 -12.42 -28.88
C TYR A 474 12.63 -12.35 -30.41
N LYS A 475 12.57 -13.51 -31.07
CA LYS A 475 12.62 -13.63 -32.52
C LYS A 475 11.27 -13.49 -33.22
N SER A 476 10.17 -13.72 -32.50
CA SER A 476 8.81 -13.67 -33.04
C SER A 476 7.81 -13.07 -32.05
N TYR A 477 6.67 -12.62 -32.59
CA TYR A 477 5.54 -12.15 -31.80
C TYR A 477 5.01 -13.23 -30.85
N GLU A 478 4.84 -14.46 -31.35
CA GLU A 478 4.33 -15.59 -30.55
C GLU A 478 5.25 -15.93 -29.38
N GLN A 479 6.57 -15.90 -29.59
CA GLN A 479 7.53 -16.14 -28.52
C GLN A 479 7.44 -15.06 -27.43
N LEU A 480 7.32 -13.79 -27.82
CA LEU A 480 7.14 -12.69 -26.87
C LEU A 480 5.83 -12.86 -26.10
N LYS A 481 4.74 -13.20 -26.79
CA LYS A 481 3.42 -13.41 -26.21
C LYS A 481 3.40 -14.52 -25.18
N GLU A 482 3.88 -15.70 -25.54
CA GLU A 482 3.97 -16.85 -24.65
C GLU A 482 4.80 -16.53 -23.41
N LYS A 483 6.02 -16.01 -23.59
CA LYS A 483 6.96 -15.73 -22.49
C LYS A 483 6.48 -14.62 -21.57
N LEU A 484 5.85 -13.57 -22.12
CA LEU A 484 5.32 -12.47 -21.31
C LEU A 484 4.07 -12.88 -20.55
N LEU A 485 3.13 -13.60 -21.17
CA LEU A 485 1.93 -14.09 -20.49
C LEU A 485 2.29 -15.06 -19.37
N PHE A 486 3.22 -15.97 -19.63
CA PHE A 486 3.75 -16.88 -18.61
C PHE A 486 4.36 -16.10 -17.42
N ALA A 487 5.19 -15.08 -17.68
CA ALA A 487 5.85 -14.34 -16.62
C ALA A 487 4.89 -13.48 -15.75
N ILE A 488 3.79 -12.97 -16.31
CA ILE A 488 2.81 -12.18 -15.54
C ILE A 488 1.86 -13.07 -14.71
N GLU A 489 1.66 -14.32 -15.11
CA GLU A 489 0.84 -15.33 -14.41
C GLU A 489 1.64 -16.06 -13.33
N GLU A 490 2.88 -16.47 -13.62
CA GLU A 490 3.72 -17.30 -12.73
C GLU A 490 4.64 -16.49 -11.81
N THR A 491 4.09 -15.49 -11.10
CA THR A 491 4.90 -14.60 -10.26
C THR A 491 5.36 -15.16 -8.90
N GLU A 492 4.86 -16.31 -8.45
CA GLU A 492 5.21 -16.87 -7.14
C GLU A 492 6.46 -17.77 -7.14
N GLY A 493 7.12 -18.04 -8.29
CA GLY A 493 8.10 -19.13 -8.38
C GLY A 493 9.59 -18.80 -8.62
N PHE A 494 9.96 -17.65 -9.16
CA PHE A 494 11.30 -17.49 -9.78
C PHE A 494 12.35 -16.82 -8.89
N GLY A 495 12.52 -17.35 -7.67
CA GLY A 495 13.71 -17.15 -6.83
C GLY A 495 14.69 -18.33 -6.85
N GLN A 496 14.32 -19.44 -7.50
CA GLN A 496 15.11 -20.66 -7.62
C GLN A 496 15.62 -20.84 -9.05
N GLU A 497 16.54 -19.98 -9.49
CA GLU A 497 17.65 -20.36 -10.38
C GLU A 497 18.94 -19.69 -9.88
#